data_AF-G9K5A4-F1
#
_entry.id   AF-G9K5A4-F1
#
_cell.length_a   1.000
_cell.length_b   1.000
_cell.length_c   1.000
_cell.angle_alpha   90.00
_cell.angle_beta   90.00
_cell.angle_gamma   90.00
#
_symmetry.space_group_name_H-M   'P 1'
#
loop_
_entity.id
_entity.type
_entity.pdbx_description
1 polymer ?
#
loop_
_entity_poly.entity_id
_entity_poly.type
_entity_poly.pdbx_seq_one_letter_code
_entity_poly.pdbx_strand_id
1 'polypeptide(L)'
;LSEESRRQLLEQIANCCMRQGSYHLATKKYTQAGNKLKAMRALLKSGDTEKIVFFAGVSRQKEIYIMAANYLQALDWRKEPEIMRNIISFYTKGRALDLLAGFYDACAQVEIDEYQNYDKAHGALTEAYKCLSKAKAKSPLDQETKLAQLQSKMTLVKRFIQARRTYAEDPKEAVRQCELLLEEPELDSTVRIGDVCGFLVQHFLQAEDF
;
A
#
# COMPACT_ATOMS: atom_id res chain seq x y z
N LEU A 1 0.30 -42.26 22.79
CA LEU A 1 1.17 -41.07 22.62
C LEU A 1 0.61 -39.96 23.48
N SER A 2 1.44 -39.20 24.20
CA SER A 2 0.96 -37.97 24.84
C SER A 2 0.53 -36.97 23.76
N GLU A 3 -0.40 -36.07 24.10
CA GLU A 3 -0.83 -34.99 23.20
C GLU A 3 0.36 -34.15 22.71
N GLU A 4 1.38 -33.96 23.56
CA GLU A 4 2.59 -33.23 23.22
C GLU A 4 3.46 -33.99 22.20
N SER A 5 3.72 -35.28 22.40
CA SER A 5 4.46 -36.10 21.44
C SER A 5 3.73 -36.18 20.09
N ARG A 6 2.39 -36.21 20.10
CA ARG A 6 1.57 -36.17 18.88
C ARG A 6 1.76 -34.85 18.11
N ARG A 7 1.76 -33.70 18.81
CA ARG A 7 1.99 -32.39 18.19
C ARG A 7 3.40 -32.28 17.61
N GLN A 8 4.42 -32.72 18.35
CA GLN A 8 5.80 -32.71 17.88
C GLN A 8 5.99 -33.58 16.63
N LEU A 9 5.39 -34.78 16.61
CA LEU A 9 5.43 -35.64 15.43
C LEU A 9 4.75 -34.99 14.22
N LEU A 10 3.58 -34.36 14.41
CA LEU A 10 2.89 -33.63 13.35
C LEU A 10 3.73 -32.47 12.80
N GLU A 11 4.44 -31.74 13.67
CA GLU A 11 5.37 -30.68 13.22
C GLU A 11 6.55 -31.25 12.44
N GLN A 12 7.13 -32.38 12.86
CA GLN A 12 8.22 -33.03 12.12
C GLN A 12 7.77 -33.47 10.72
N ILE A 13 6.59 -34.10 10.61
CA ILE A 13 6.00 -34.46 9.32
C ILE A 13 5.79 -33.22 8.46
N ALA A 14 5.24 -32.14 9.04
CA ALA A 14 5.05 -30.88 8.33
C ALA A 14 6.37 -30.29 7.80
N ASN A 15 7.44 -30.33 8.60
CA ASN A 15 8.78 -29.88 8.20
C ASN A 15 9.31 -30.72 7.02
N CYS A 16 9.09 -32.03 7.00
CA CYS A 16 9.43 -32.87 5.86
C CYS A 16 8.66 -32.46 4.60
N CYS A 17 7.34 -32.25 4.72
CA CYS A 17 6.51 -31.77 3.61
C CYS A 17 6.99 -30.40 3.08
N MET A 18 7.43 -29.49 3.95
CA MET A 18 8.01 -28.20 3.55
C MET A 18 9.25 -28.36 2.69
N ARG A 19 10.16 -29.26 3.07
CA ARG A 19 11.40 -29.53 2.32
C ARG A 19 11.12 -30.18 0.95
N GLN A 20 10.05 -30.98 0.87
CA GLN A 20 9.60 -31.63 -0.36
C GLN A 20 8.77 -30.70 -1.26
N GLY A 21 8.56 -29.43 -0.89
CA GLY A 21 7.70 -28.50 -1.65
C GLY A 21 6.21 -28.81 -1.55
N SER A 22 5.80 -29.78 -0.72
CA SER A 22 4.39 -30.17 -0.50
C SER A 22 3.71 -29.22 0.49
N TYR A 23 3.58 -27.95 0.11
CA TYR A 23 3.17 -26.86 0.99
C TYR A 23 1.76 -27.00 1.57
N HIS A 24 0.77 -27.43 0.77
CA HIS A 24 -0.59 -27.65 1.30
C HIS A 24 -0.66 -28.74 2.36
N LEU A 25 0.10 -29.83 2.17
CA LEU A 25 0.18 -30.90 3.15
C LEU A 25 0.88 -30.40 4.42
N ALA A 26 1.97 -29.63 4.28
CA ALA A 26 2.63 -28.98 5.39
C ALA A 26 1.68 -28.07 6.18
N THR A 27 0.89 -27.23 5.51
CA THR A 27 -0.14 -26.38 6.16
C THR A 27 -1.11 -27.21 6.98
N LYS A 28 -1.64 -28.30 6.41
CA LYS A 28 -2.59 -29.18 7.11
C LYS A 28 -1.98 -29.77 8.37
N LYS A 29 -0.73 -30.25 8.28
CA LYS A 29 -0.02 -30.85 9.41
C LYS A 29 0.35 -29.83 10.49
N TYR A 30 0.81 -28.64 10.11
CA TYR A 30 1.03 -27.54 11.07
C TYR A 30 -0.26 -27.10 11.75
N THR A 31 -1.38 -27.03 11.02
CA THR A 31 -2.69 -26.68 11.59
C THR A 31 -3.15 -27.74 12.59
N GLN A 32 -3.00 -29.03 12.25
CA GLN A 32 -3.30 -30.15 13.16
C GLN A 32 -2.41 -30.15 14.42
N ALA A 33 -1.17 -29.67 14.30
CA ALA A 33 -0.26 -29.48 15.43
C ALA A 33 -0.58 -28.23 16.28
N GLY A 34 -1.50 -27.37 15.81
CA GLY A 34 -1.84 -26.09 16.45
C GLY A 34 -0.90 -24.92 16.08
N ASN A 35 0.09 -25.15 15.20
CA ASN A 35 1.08 -24.15 14.82
C ASN A 35 0.63 -23.31 13.62
N LYS A 36 -0.27 -22.35 13.87
CA LYS A 36 -0.88 -21.52 12.82
C LYS A 36 0.14 -20.64 12.08
N LEU A 37 1.20 -20.17 12.75
CA LEU A 37 2.23 -19.34 12.11
C LEU A 37 3.05 -20.14 11.09
N LYS A 38 3.49 -21.36 11.42
CA LYS A 38 4.16 -22.23 10.45
C LYS A 38 3.21 -22.66 9.32
N ALA A 39 1.93 -22.89 9.63
CA ALA A 39 0.91 -23.18 8.63
C ALA A 39 0.74 -22.03 7.62
N MET A 40 0.70 -20.78 8.11
CA MET A 40 0.64 -19.59 7.28
C MET A 40 1.89 -19.46 6.39
N ARG A 41 3.10 -19.66 6.95
CA ARG A 41 4.34 -19.64 6.16
C ARG A 41 4.34 -20.67 5.04
N ALA A 42 3.79 -21.86 5.29
CA ALA A 42 3.63 -22.89 4.27
C ALA A 42 2.66 -22.43 3.17
N LEU A 43 1.51 -21.84 3.53
CA LEU A 43 0.55 -21.30 2.56
C LEU A 43 1.15 -20.18 1.70
N LEU A 44 1.88 -19.25 2.31
CA LEU A 44 2.54 -18.18 1.55
C LEU A 44 3.51 -18.73 0.50
N LYS A 45 4.21 -19.84 0.80
CA LYS A 45 5.08 -20.52 -0.18
C LYS A 45 4.32 -21.25 -1.27
N SER A 46 3.08 -21.66 -1.04
CA SER A 46 2.27 -22.30 -2.08
C SER A 46 1.69 -21.32 -3.09
N GLY A 47 1.67 -20.02 -2.78
CA GLY A 47 1.11 -18.99 -3.64
C GLY A 47 -0.43 -19.06 -3.79
N ASP A 48 -1.10 -19.84 -2.94
CA ASP A 48 -2.54 -20.06 -3.04
C ASP A 48 -3.30 -18.95 -2.33
N THR A 49 -3.58 -17.89 -3.08
CA THR A 49 -4.18 -16.65 -2.56
C THR A 49 -5.52 -16.88 -1.88
N GLU A 50 -6.39 -17.74 -2.43
CA GLU A 50 -7.68 -18.05 -1.83
C GLU A 50 -7.52 -18.71 -0.46
N LYS A 51 -6.67 -19.73 -0.36
CA LYS A 51 -6.40 -20.40 0.92
C LYS A 51 -5.71 -19.47 1.92
N ILE A 52 -4.84 -18.57 1.46
CA ILE A 52 -4.18 -17.55 2.29
C ILE A 52 -5.22 -16.60 2.90
N VAL A 53 -6.09 -16.02 2.07
CA VAL A 53 -7.16 -15.10 2.52
C VAL A 53 -8.11 -15.80 3.48
N PHE A 54 -8.55 -17.01 3.14
CA PHE A 54 -9.41 -17.82 3.99
C PHE A 54 -8.75 -18.13 5.34
N PHE A 55 -7.51 -18.63 5.33
CA PHE A 55 -6.77 -19.00 6.54
C PHE A 55 -6.55 -17.80 7.46
N ALA A 56 -6.23 -16.63 6.90
CA ALA A 56 -6.11 -15.40 7.66
C ALA A 56 -7.44 -15.02 8.33
N GLY A 57 -8.55 -15.07 7.58
CA GLY A 57 -9.89 -14.77 8.08
C GLY A 57 -10.33 -15.64 9.27
N VAL A 58 -10.04 -16.95 9.23
CA VAL A 58 -10.42 -17.87 10.31
C VAL A 58 -9.44 -17.88 11.48
N SER A 59 -8.16 -17.54 11.24
CA SER A 59 -7.12 -17.68 12.27
C SER A 59 -7.22 -16.66 13.40
N ARG A 60 -7.75 -15.46 13.11
CA ARG A 60 -7.93 -14.35 14.08
C ARG A 60 -6.66 -13.98 14.87
N GLN A 61 -5.49 -14.06 14.25
CA GLN A 61 -4.20 -13.67 14.84
C GLN A 61 -3.61 -12.48 14.07
N LYS A 62 -3.11 -11.49 14.82
CA LYS A 62 -2.60 -10.23 14.24
C LYS A 62 -1.46 -10.47 13.25
N GLU A 63 -0.53 -11.32 13.64
CA GLU A 63 0.65 -11.66 12.86
C GLU A 63 0.26 -12.35 11.54
N ILE A 64 -0.76 -13.21 11.56
CA ILE A 64 -1.26 -13.89 10.36
C ILE A 64 -1.92 -12.89 9.40
N TYR A 65 -2.69 -11.93 9.92
CA TYR A 65 -3.25 -10.87 9.09
C TYR A 65 -2.15 -10.03 8.42
N ILE A 66 -1.12 -9.62 9.17
CA ILE A 66 0.00 -8.85 8.63
C ILE A 66 0.74 -9.66 7.56
N MET A 67 0.99 -10.95 7.80
CA MET A 67 1.62 -11.85 6.84
C MET A 67 0.80 -11.99 5.54
N ALA A 68 -0.53 -12.12 5.65
CA ALA A 68 -1.42 -12.19 4.50
C ALA A 68 -1.39 -10.89 3.70
N ALA A 69 -1.54 -9.75 4.38
CA ALA A 69 -1.54 -8.43 3.75
C ALA A 69 -0.22 -8.15 3.02
N ASN A 70 0.93 -8.45 3.63
CA ASN A 70 2.25 -8.28 3.01
C ASN A 70 2.39 -9.13 1.73
N TYR A 71 1.86 -10.36 1.74
CA TYR A 71 1.86 -11.21 0.54
C TYR A 71 0.99 -10.62 -0.56
N LEU A 72 -0.23 -10.18 -0.21
CA LEU A 72 -1.17 -9.60 -1.16
C LEU A 72 -0.66 -8.30 -1.78
N GLN A 73 0.14 -7.50 -1.06
CA GLN A 73 0.76 -6.28 -1.61
C GLN A 73 1.70 -6.58 -2.80
N ALA A 74 2.32 -7.75 -2.83
CA ALA A 74 3.22 -8.14 -3.92
C ALA A 74 2.47 -8.66 -5.17
N LEU A 75 1.14 -8.80 -5.09
CA LEU A 75 0.29 -9.19 -6.22
C LEU A 75 -0.22 -7.95 -6.96
N ASP A 76 -0.85 -8.17 -8.12
CA ASP A 76 -1.46 -7.10 -8.93
C ASP A 76 -2.83 -6.67 -8.37
N TRP A 77 -2.79 -5.97 -7.24
CA TRP A 77 -3.98 -5.49 -6.52
C TRP A 77 -4.79 -4.44 -7.29
N ARG A 78 -4.25 -3.85 -8.37
CA ARG A 78 -4.96 -2.91 -9.26
C ARG A 78 -5.99 -3.63 -10.12
N LYS A 79 -5.61 -4.77 -10.70
CA LYS A 79 -6.51 -5.59 -11.54
C LYS A 79 -7.59 -6.29 -10.71
N GLU A 80 -7.31 -6.52 -9.44
CA GLU A 80 -8.19 -7.27 -8.54
C GLU A 80 -8.59 -6.44 -7.31
N PRO A 81 -9.71 -5.68 -7.38
CA PRO A 81 -10.19 -4.86 -6.25
C PRO A 81 -10.41 -5.66 -4.96
N GLU A 82 -10.70 -6.96 -5.06
CA GLU A 82 -10.79 -7.88 -3.92
C GLU A 82 -9.49 -7.96 -3.13
N ILE A 83 -8.34 -8.02 -3.81
CA ILE A 83 -7.01 -8.07 -3.17
C ILE A 83 -6.80 -6.79 -2.36
N MET A 84 -7.09 -5.63 -2.94
CA MET A 84 -7.00 -4.35 -2.23
C MET A 84 -7.89 -4.31 -0.98
N ARG A 85 -9.15 -4.75 -1.10
CA ARG A 85 -10.07 -4.82 0.06
C ARG A 85 -9.54 -5.75 1.15
N ASN A 86 -8.93 -6.87 0.77
CA ASN A 86 -8.32 -7.81 1.72
C ASN A 86 -7.08 -7.23 2.40
N ILE A 87 -6.21 -6.52 1.67
CA ILE A 87 -5.04 -5.81 2.24
C ILE A 87 -5.49 -4.83 3.33
N ILE A 88 -6.45 -3.96 3.00
CA ILE A 88 -6.99 -2.96 3.95
C ILE A 88 -7.60 -3.67 5.17
N SER A 89 -8.43 -4.69 4.94
CA SER A 89 -9.07 -5.46 6.02
C SER A 89 -8.05 -6.10 6.95
N PHE A 90 -7.00 -6.72 6.39
CA PHE A 90 -6.01 -7.46 7.15
C PHE A 90 -5.07 -6.55 7.93
N TYR A 91 -4.55 -5.44 7.36
CA TYR A 91 -3.76 -4.52 8.18
C TYR A 91 -4.57 -3.87 9.29
N THR A 92 -5.83 -3.53 9.03
CA THR A 92 -6.73 -2.98 10.05
C THR A 92 -6.95 -3.98 11.18
N LYS A 93 -7.29 -5.24 10.86
CA LYS A 93 -7.46 -6.31 11.86
C LYS A 93 -6.15 -6.68 12.57
N GLY A 94 -5.02 -6.58 11.88
CA GLY A 94 -3.68 -6.77 12.42
C GLY A 94 -3.21 -5.63 13.32
N ARG A 95 -3.92 -4.49 13.33
CA ARG A 95 -3.52 -3.23 13.99
C ARG A 95 -2.16 -2.69 13.51
N ALA A 96 -1.85 -2.92 12.23
CA ALA A 96 -0.63 -2.45 11.59
C ALA A 96 -0.96 -1.26 10.66
N LEU A 97 -1.39 -0.15 11.27
CA LEU A 97 -1.80 1.07 10.56
C LEU A 97 -0.62 1.79 9.90
N ASP A 98 0.59 1.59 10.41
CA ASP A 98 1.83 2.04 9.80
C ASP A 98 2.07 1.38 8.43
N LEU A 99 1.88 0.07 8.35
CA LEU A 99 1.98 -0.67 7.09
C LEU A 99 0.84 -0.30 6.13
N LEU A 100 -0.36 -0.08 6.66
CA LEU A 100 -1.51 0.37 5.85
C LEU A 100 -1.28 1.78 5.27
N ALA A 101 -0.69 2.69 6.05
CA ALA A 101 -0.33 4.02 5.57
C ALA A 101 0.70 3.93 4.43
N GLY A 102 1.72 3.08 4.58
CA GLY A 102 2.69 2.81 3.52
C GLY A 102 2.05 2.23 2.25
N PHE A 103 1.06 1.35 2.38
CA PHE A 103 0.29 0.84 1.24
C PHE A 103 -0.46 1.97 0.51
N TYR A 104 -1.12 2.87 1.24
CA TYR A 104 -1.81 4.01 0.62
C TYR A 104 -0.84 5.01 -0.05
N ASP A 105 0.34 5.25 0.53
CA ASP A 105 1.38 6.08 -0.10
C ASP A 105 1.88 5.44 -1.42
N ALA A 106 2.10 4.12 -1.43
CA ALA A 106 2.43 3.39 -2.65
C ALA A 106 1.30 3.45 -3.69
N CYS A 107 0.03 3.33 -3.28
CA CYS A 107 -1.12 3.52 -4.17
C CYS A 107 -1.12 4.91 -4.80
N ALA A 108 -0.84 5.96 -4.03
CA ALA A 108 -0.77 7.32 -4.54
C ALA A 108 0.35 7.48 -5.58
N GLN A 109 1.53 6.93 -5.30
CA GLN A 109 2.67 6.98 -6.22
C GLN A 109 2.35 6.33 -7.57
N VAL A 110 1.72 5.15 -7.56
CA VAL A 110 1.30 4.48 -8.82
C VAL A 110 0.26 5.32 -9.58
N GLU A 111 -0.70 5.95 -8.89
CA GLU A 111 -1.68 6.85 -9.56
C GLU A 111 -1.01 8.06 -10.22
N ILE A 112 0.08 8.57 -9.64
CA ILE A 112 0.87 9.68 -10.21
C ILE A 112 1.70 9.17 -11.40
N ASP A 113 2.52 8.14 -11.19
CA ASP A 113 3.55 7.73 -12.15
C ASP A 113 2.98 7.05 -13.39
N GLU A 114 1.99 6.18 -13.23
CA GLU A 114 1.46 5.39 -14.33
C GLU A 114 0.23 6.01 -14.98
N TYR A 115 -0.56 6.80 -14.23
CA TYR A 115 -1.89 7.25 -14.66
C TYR A 115 -2.08 8.76 -14.64
N GLN A 116 -1.12 9.53 -14.11
CA GLN A 116 -1.22 10.99 -13.97
C GLN A 116 -2.55 11.43 -13.28
N ASN A 117 -3.08 10.57 -12.41
CA ASN A 117 -4.36 10.75 -11.73
C ASN A 117 -4.17 11.33 -10.34
N TYR A 118 -3.90 12.63 -10.31
CA TYR A 118 -3.61 13.37 -9.10
C TYR A 118 -4.79 13.42 -8.11
N ASP A 119 -6.04 13.42 -8.57
CA ASP A 119 -7.22 13.37 -7.68
C ASP A 119 -7.28 12.07 -6.88
N LYS A 120 -7.06 10.92 -7.52
CA LYS A 120 -6.98 9.62 -6.82
C LYS A 120 -5.76 9.55 -5.90
N ALA A 121 -4.62 10.07 -6.35
CA ALA A 121 -3.41 10.12 -5.54
C ALA A 121 -3.62 10.94 -4.26
N HIS A 122 -4.25 12.12 -4.35
CA HIS A 122 -4.61 12.92 -3.18
C HIS A 122 -5.56 12.17 -2.23
N GLY A 123 -6.54 11.45 -2.77
CA GLY A 123 -7.44 10.59 -1.99
C GLY A 123 -6.68 9.51 -1.21
N ALA A 124 -5.75 8.82 -1.87
CA ALA A 124 -4.91 7.80 -1.24
C ALA A 124 -3.99 8.40 -0.16
N LEU A 125 -3.31 9.52 -0.44
CA LEU A 125 -2.48 10.23 0.56
C LEU A 125 -3.28 10.65 1.79
N THR A 126 -4.54 11.08 1.60
CA THR A 126 -5.44 11.43 2.72
C THR A 126 -5.71 10.21 3.61
N GLU A 127 -5.95 9.04 3.02
CA GLU A 127 -6.13 7.79 3.77
C GLU A 127 -4.83 7.32 4.44
N ALA A 128 -3.67 7.53 3.79
CA ALA A 128 -2.36 7.28 4.40
C ALA A 128 -2.18 8.11 5.68
N TYR A 129 -2.45 9.42 5.61
CA TYR A 129 -2.37 10.33 6.75
C TYR A 129 -3.32 9.95 7.89
N LYS A 130 -4.57 9.61 7.56
CA LYS A 130 -5.57 9.14 8.55
C LYS A 130 -5.13 7.85 9.26
N CYS A 131 -4.53 6.92 8.53
CA CYS A 131 -4.02 5.67 9.10
C CYS A 131 -2.83 5.95 10.01
N LEU A 132 -1.85 6.73 9.53
CA LEU A 132 -0.63 7.01 10.26
C LEU A 132 -0.88 7.83 11.53
N SER A 133 -1.79 8.82 11.50
CA SER A 133 -2.14 9.63 12.68
C SER A 133 -2.77 8.81 13.81
N LYS A 134 -3.46 7.71 13.47
CA LYS A 134 -4.05 6.77 14.43
C LYS A 134 -3.13 5.60 14.78
N ALA A 135 -2.00 5.45 14.08
CA ALA A 135 -1.05 4.38 14.32
C ALA A 135 -0.39 4.55 15.68
N LYS A 136 -0.09 3.42 16.33
CA LYS A 136 0.68 3.44 17.58
C LYS A 136 2.13 3.77 17.25
N ALA A 137 2.58 4.96 17.64
CA ALA A 137 3.96 5.39 17.46
C ALA A 137 4.93 4.44 18.17
N LYS A 138 5.98 4.02 17.47
CA LYS A 138 7.18 3.46 18.11
C LYS A 138 8.10 4.59 18.59
N SER A 139 8.21 5.64 17.78
CA SER A 139 8.88 6.91 18.05
C SER A 139 7.90 8.03 17.68
N PRO A 140 7.51 8.90 18.63
CA PRO A 140 6.64 10.04 18.32
C PRO A 140 7.25 11.00 17.29
N LEU A 141 8.56 11.23 17.37
CA LEU A 141 9.28 12.12 16.46
C LEU A 141 9.26 11.61 15.01
N ASP A 142 9.50 10.31 14.82
CA ASP A 142 9.46 9.69 13.49
C ASP A 142 8.05 9.74 12.90
N GLN A 143 7.02 9.58 13.75
CA GLN A 143 5.63 9.65 13.32
C GLN A 143 5.29 11.08 12.89
N GLU A 144 5.67 12.08 13.67
CA GLU A 144 5.45 13.49 13.34
C GLU A 144 6.15 13.88 12.04
N THR A 145 7.39 13.43 11.84
CA THR A 145 8.14 13.67 10.60
C THR A 145 7.44 13.06 9.39
N LYS A 146 6.97 11.81 9.49
CA LYS A 146 6.23 11.15 8.41
C LYS A 146 4.87 11.79 8.13
N LEU A 147 4.18 12.27 9.17
CA LEU A 147 2.93 13.01 9.01
C LEU A 147 3.15 14.35 8.30
N ALA A 148 4.21 15.08 8.67
CA ALA A 148 4.59 16.31 8.00
C ALA A 148 4.94 16.07 6.51
N GLN A 149 5.67 15.00 6.21
CA GLN A 149 5.96 14.59 4.83
C GLN A 149 4.69 14.30 4.02
N LEU A 150 3.76 13.50 4.58
CA LEU A 150 2.48 13.23 3.92
C LEU A 150 1.65 14.50 3.70
N GLN A 151 1.65 15.42 4.67
CA GLN A 151 0.94 16.68 4.57
C GLN A 151 1.55 17.61 3.50
N SER A 152 2.89 17.66 3.41
CA SER A 152 3.61 18.37 2.34
C SER A 152 3.23 17.80 0.97
N LYS A 153 3.32 16.46 0.83
CA LYS A 153 2.92 15.75 -0.39
C LYS A 153 1.50 16.10 -0.84
N MET A 154 0.53 16.00 0.08
CA MET A 154 -0.87 16.34 -0.18
C MET A 154 -1.04 17.79 -0.65
N THR A 155 -0.29 18.73 -0.07
CA THR A 155 -0.37 20.15 -0.41
C THR A 155 0.11 20.40 -1.83
N LEU A 156 1.24 19.83 -2.24
CA LEU A 156 1.77 19.95 -3.61
C LEU A 156 0.81 19.33 -4.63
N VAL A 157 0.33 18.11 -4.39
CA VAL A 157 -0.66 17.45 -5.26
C VAL A 157 -1.92 18.31 -5.39
N LYS A 158 -2.42 18.87 -4.27
CA LYS A 158 -3.61 19.72 -4.27
C LYS A 158 -3.41 21.01 -5.05
N ARG A 159 -2.24 21.65 -4.94
CA ARG A 159 -1.88 22.83 -5.75
C ARG A 159 -1.91 22.52 -7.24
N PHE A 160 -1.33 21.38 -7.65
CA PHE A 160 -1.35 20.98 -9.06
C PHE A 160 -2.75 20.69 -9.58
N ILE A 161 -3.58 19.97 -8.80
CA ILE A 161 -5.00 19.75 -9.14
C ILE A 161 -5.73 21.09 -9.31
N GLN A 162 -5.51 22.03 -8.39
CA GLN A 162 -6.14 23.34 -8.44
C GLN A 162 -5.72 24.12 -9.69
N ALA A 163 -4.42 24.16 -10.02
CA ALA A 163 -3.93 24.82 -11.23
C ALA A 163 -4.60 24.26 -12.50
N ARG A 164 -4.71 22.93 -12.61
CA ARG A 164 -5.40 22.26 -13.73
C ARG A 164 -6.88 22.63 -13.82
N ARG A 165 -7.57 22.80 -12.69
CA ARG A 165 -9.00 23.20 -12.65
C ARG A 165 -9.19 24.66 -13.00
N THR A 166 -8.35 25.55 -12.45
CA THR A 166 -8.39 26.99 -12.71
C THR A 166 -8.17 27.31 -14.18
N TYR A 167 -7.46 26.47 -14.93
CA TYR A 167 -7.21 26.68 -16.37
C TYR A 167 -8.46 26.94 -17.21
N ALA A 168 -9.60 26.31 -16.86
CA ALA A 168 -10.85 26.52 -17.59
C ALA A 168 -11.43 27.94 -17.41
N GLU A 169 -11.06 28.62 -16.33
CA GLU A 169 -11.57 29.95 -15.94
C GLU A 169 -10.52 31.04 -16.20
N ASP A 170 -9.26 30.79 -15.83
CA ASP A 170 -8.13 31.70 -15.98
C ASP A 170 -6.84 30.93 -16.36
N PRO A 171 -6.54 30.81 -17.66
CA PRO A 171 -5.33 30.16 -18.13
C PRO A 171 -4.03 30.81 -17.64
N LYS A 172 -4.00 32.14 -17.48
CA LYS A 172 -2.79 32.87 -17.08
C LYS A 172 -2.46 32.60 -15.62
N GLU A 173 -3.47 32.63 -14.76
CA GLU A 173 -3.29 32.28 -13.35
C GLU A 173 -2.90 30.80 -13.19
N ALA A 174 -3.49 29.89 -13.97
CA ALA A 174 -3.12 28.48 -13.96
C ALA A 174 -1.64 28.26 -14.34
N VAL A 175 -1.14 28.96 -15.36
CA VAL A 175 0.29 28.95 -15.74
C VAL A 175 1.17 29.47 -14.61
N ARG A 176 0.84 30.63 -14.04
CA ARG A 176 1.58 31.23 -12.92
C ARG A 176 1.66 30.27 -11.73
N GLN A 177 0.58 29.57 -11.41
CA GLN A 177 0.54 28.57 -10.34
C GLN A 177 1.44 27.38 -10.63
N CYS A 178 1.51 26.94 -11.89
CA CYS A 178 2.43 25.88 -12.33
C CYS A 178 3.90 26.32 -12.29
N GLU A 179 4.22 27.54 -12.70
CA GLU A 179 5.58 28.10 -12.59
C GLU A 179 6.04 28.19 -11.13
N LEU A 180 5.19 28.74 -10.25
CA LEU A 180 5.46 28.75 -8.81
C LEU A 180 5.58 27.36 -8.20
N LEU A 181 4.88 26.36 -8.77
CA LEU A 181 5.00 24.99 -8.31
C LEU A 181 6.37 24.41 -8.68
N LEU A 182 6.92 24.74 -9.86
CA LEU A 182 8.25 24.31 -10.30
C LEU A 182 9.39 24.88 -9.45
N GLU A 183 9.17 25.99 -8.76
CA GLU A 183 10.13 26.58 -7.82
C GLU A 183 10.18 25.85 -6.46
N GLU A 184 9.20 24.99 -6.16
CA GLU A 184 9.13 24.30 -4.87
C GLU A 184 10.24 23.24 -4.73
N PRO A 185 11.03 23.30 -3.63
CA PRO A 185 11.96 22.22 -3.32
C PRO A 185 11.15 20.95 -3.04
N GLU A 186 11.61 19.82 -3.56
CA GLU A 186 10.98 18.49 -3.43
C GLU A 186 9.77 18.22 -4.34
N LEU A 187 9.44 19.10 -5.30
CA LEU A 187 8.33 18.86 -6.22
C LEU A 187 8.40 17.47 -6.88
N ASP A 188 9.55 17.11 -7.45
CA ASP A 188 9.75 15.87 -8.22
C ASP A 188 9.47 14.59 -7.42
N SER A 189 9.60 14.66 -6.09
CA SER A 189 9.32 13.53 -5.21
C SER A 189 7.81 13.25 -5.02
N THR A 190 6.96 14.16 -5.48
CA THR A 190 5.52 14.18 -5.18
C THR A 190 4.66 14.41 -6.43
N VAL A 191 5.05 15.34 -7.28
CA VAL A 191 4.39 15.67 -8.55
C VAL A 191 5.46 15.61 -9.63
N ARG A 192 5.18 14.90 -10.72
CA ARG A 192 6.17 14.74 -11.78
C ARG A 192 6.38 16.07 -12.46
N ILE A 193 7.63 16.55 -12.48
CA ILE A 193 7.99 17.79 -13.19
C ILE A 193 7.55 17.70 -14.66
N GLY A 194 7.70 16.53 -15.28
CA GLY A 194 7.26 16.28 -16.66
C GLY A 194 5.77 16.53 -16.90
N ASP A 195 4.90 16.26 -15.91
CA ASP A 195 3.46 16.50 -16.05
C ASP A 195 3.12 17.99 -15.95
N VAL A 196 3.83 18.72 -15.08
CA VAL A 196 3.70 20.18 -14.96
C VAL A 196 4.21 20.88 -16.21
N CYS A 197 5.39 20.49 -16.71
CA CYS A 197 5.94 21.01 -17.96
C CYS A 197 5.06 20.65 -19.16
N GLY A 198 4.54 19.43 -19.22
CA GLY A 198 3.62 18.99 -20.28
C GLY A 198 2.35 19.86 -20.32
N PHE A 199 1.81 20.21 -19.15
CA PHE A 199 0.69 21.12 -19.02
C PHE A 199 1.02 22.54 -19.52
N LEU A 200 2.19 23.08 -19.15
CA LEU A 200 2.64 24.40 -19.62
C LEU A 200 2.87 24.43 -21.14
N VAL A 201 3.52 23.40 -21.70
CA VAL A 201 3.74 23.28 -23.15
C VAL A 201 2.40 23.23 -23.88
N GLN A 202 1.43 22.48 -23.37
CA GLN A 202 0.10 22.40 -23.97
C GLN A 202 -0.58 23.79 -23.99
N HIS A 203 -0.41 24.60 -22.95
CA HIS A 203 -0.90 25.97 -22.94
C HIS A 203 -0.27 26.84 -24.04
N PHE A 204 1.06 26.91 -24.11
CA PHE A 204 1.76 27.75 -25.09
C PHE A 204 1.45 27.33 -26.54
N LEU A 205 1.30 26.02 -26.79
CA LEU A 205 0.88 25.53 -28.10
C LEU A 205 -0.55 25.97 -28.48
N GLN A 206 -1.47 26.04 -27.51
CA GLN A 206 -2.85 26.48 -27.75
C GLN A 206 -3.00 28.00 -27.85
N ALA A 207 -2.11 28.74 -27.19
CA ALA A 207 -2.12 30.20 -27.20
C ALA A 207 -1.53 30.80 -28.50
N GLU A 208 -0.88 29.99 -29.35
CA GLU A 208 -0.08 30.43 -30.52
C GLU A 208 1.02 31.47 -30.18
N ASP A 209 1.28 31.72 -28.90
CA ASP A 209 2.36 32.56 -28.40
C ASP A 209 3.67 31.74 -28.42
N PHE A 210 4.40 31.83 -29.54
CA PHE A 210 5.79 31.37 -29.70
C PHE A 210 6.77 32.54 -29.64
#